data_AF-A0A5S3YLG0-F1
#
_entry.id   AF-A0A5S3YLG0-F1
#
_cell.length_a   1.000
_cell.length_b   1.000
_cell.length_c   1.000
_cell.angle_alpha   90.00
_cell.angle_beta   90.00
_cell.angle_gamma   90.00
#
_symmetry.space_group_name_H-M   'P 1'
#
loop_
_entity.id
_entity.type
_entity.pdbx_description
1 polymer ?
#
loop_
_entity_poly.entity_id
_entity_poly.type
_entity_poly.pdbx_seq_one_letter_code
_entity_poly.pdbx_strand_id
1 'polypeptide(L)'
;ALKHGTFLSCDIYNTEYTLAFGEANGVPLENINKEKLVSKAQRDSFTKAVNAGLKMVFGSDAAIYPHGDNAKQFSRMVKFGMTPLQAIQSSTINSADLLKLDNVGQIKAGFMADIIAVDENPLKNISTLEQVRFVMKEGNVF
;
A
#
# COMPACT_ATOMS: atom_id res chain seq x y z
N ALA A 1 4.08 20.32 0.76
CA ALA A 1 4.48 18.90 0.85
C ALA A 1 5.94 18.69 0.46
N LEU A 2 6.33 18.80 -0.82
CA LEU A 2 7.72 18.50 -1.27
C LEU A 2 8.81 19.25 -0.48
N LYS A 3 8.66 20.57 -0.30
CA LYS A 3 9.62 21.42 0.44
C LYS A 3 9.83 21.00 1.91
N HIS A 4 8.90 20.23 2.47
CA HIS A 4 8.91 19.82 3.87
C HIS A 4 9.18 18.31 4.04
N GLY A 5 9.51 17.59 2.96
CA GLY A 5 9.73 16.14 3.03
C GLY A 5 8.50 15.34 3.47
N THR A 6 7.29 15.88 3.25
CA THR A 6 6.05 15.24 3.66
C THR A 6 5.84 13.91 2.93
N PHE A 7 5.40 12.89 3.68
CA PHE A 7 4.96 11.62 3.14
C PHE A 7 3.45 11.62 2.93
N LEU A 8 2.99 10.95 1.87
CA LEU A 8 1.57 10.70 1.65
C LEU A 8 1.28 9.20 1.82
N SER A 9 0.35 8.88 2.70
CA SER A 9 -0.29 7.56 2.80
C SER A 9 -1.65 7.63 2.13
N CYS A 10 -2.02 6.59 1.37
CA CYS A 10 -3.32 6.51 0.72
C CYS A 10 -3.75 5.05 0.58
N ASP A 11 -5.04 4.85 0.74
CA ASP A 11 -5.83 3.63 0.82
C ASP A 11 -6.90 3.68 -0.28
N ILE A 12 -6.67 2.96 -1.39
CA ILE A 12 -7.55 3.03 -2.57
C ILE A 12 -8.42 1.78 -2.65
N TYR A 13 -7.88 0.65 -2.18
CA TYR A 13 -8.59 -0.62 -2.16
C TYR A 13 -9.78 -0.63 -1.20
N ASN A 14 -9.69 0.04 -0.04
CA ASN A 14 -10.82 0.14 0.91
C ASN A 14 -12.02 0.88 0.30
N THR A 15 -11.80 1.92 -0.51
CA THR A 15 -12.82 2.61 -1.27
C THR A 15 -13.50 1.68 -2.28
N GLU A 16 -12.72 0.93 -3.07
CA GLU A 16 -13.27 -0.05 -4.02
C GLU A 16 -14.11 -1.12 -3.30
N TYR A 17 -13.61 -1.63 -2.17
CA TYR A 17 -14.33 -2.62 -1.36
C TYR A 17 -15.63 -2.06 -0.77
N THR A 18 -15.59 -0.85 -0.19
CA THR A 18 -16.76 -0.20 0.41
C THR A 18 -17.86 0.05 -0.63
N LEU A 19 -17.50 0.50 -1.82
CA LEU A 19 -18.47 0.75 -2.89
C LEU A 19 -19.05 -0.53 -3.47
N ALA A 20 -18.32 -1.65 -3.44
CA ALA A 20 -18.76 -2.93 -3.97
C ALA A 20 -19.56 -3.77 -2.95
N PHE A 21 -19.15 -3.78 -1.69
CA PHE A 21 -19.66 -4.70 -0.66
C PHE A 21 -20.23 -3.99 0.57
N GLY A 22 -20.07 -2.67 0.70
CA GLY A 22 -20.45 -1.93 1.90
C GLY A 22 -21.92 -2.10 2.28
N GLU A 23 -22.84 -2.06 1.31
CA GLU A 23 -24.28 -2.24 1.57
C GLU A 23 -24.58 -3.64 2.14
N ALA A 24 -24.02 -4.68 1.53
CA ALA A 24 -24.17 -6.06 2.00
C ALA A 24 -23.55 -6.27 3.40
N ASN A 25 -22.50 -5.52 3.72
CA ASN A 25 -21.81 -5.56 5.01
C ASN A 25 -22.44 -4.62 6.07
N GLY A 26 -23.57 -3.96 5.77
CA GLY A 26 -24.26 -3.09 6.72
C GLY A 26 -23.62 -1.73 6.93
N VAL A 27 -22.75 -1.27 6.02
CA VAL A 27 -22.21 0.08 6.05
C VAL A 27 -23.35 1.09 5.84
N PRO A 28 -23.49 2.12 6.69
CA PRO A 28 -24.52 3.14 6.53
C PRO A 28 -24.51 3.79 5.14
N LEU A 29 -25.68 3.98 4.53
CA LEU A 29 -25.81 4.57 3.20
C LEU A 29 -25.18 5.97 3.10
N GLU A 30 -25.20 6.75 4.18
CA GLU A 30 -24.53 8.04 4.26
C GLU A 30 -23.02 7.93 4.01
N ASN A 31 -22.37 6.89 4.54
CA ASN A 31 -20.94 6.65 4.36
C ASN A 31 -20.65 6.21 2.91
N ILE A 32 -21.47 5.33 2.35
CA ILE A 32 -21.35 4.89 0.95
C ILE A 32 -21.53 6.08 0.00
N ASN A 33 -22.51 6.96 0.27
CA ASN A 33 -22.77 8.14 -0.54
C ASN A 33 -21.63 9.15 -0.45
N LYS A 34 -21.08 9.36 0.76
CA LYS A 34 -19.87 10.17 0.94
C LYS A 34 -18.72 9.60 0.12
N GLU A 35 -18.52 8.29 0.13
CA GLU A 35 -17.45 7.64 -0.62
C GLU A 35 -17.59 7.81 -2.14
N LYS A 36 -18.82 7.73 -2.66
CA LYS A 36 -19.13 8.04 -4.07
C LYS A 36 -18.73 9.47 -4.46
N LEU A 37 -18.91 10.43 -3.55
CA LEU A 37 -18.59 11.84 -3.79
C LEU A 37 -17.08 12.12 -3.78
N VAL A 38 -16.33 11.49 -2.86
CA VAL A 38 -14.92 11.84 -2.63
C VAL A 38 -13.91 10.96 -3.36
N SER A 39 -14.29 9.73 -3.70
CA SER A 39 -13.35 8.71 -4.21
C SER A 39 -12.62 9.11 -5.49
N LYS A 40 -13.25 9.87 -6.39
CA LYS A 40 -12.56 10.42 -7.58
C LYS A 40 -11.49 11.43 -7.18
N ALA A 41 -11.82 12.37 -6.30
CA ALA A 41 -10.89 13.41 -5.85
C ALA A 41 -9.70 12.81 -5.09
N GLN A 42 -9.93 11.74 -4.32
CA GLN A 42 -8.87 10.97 -3.65
C GLN A 42 -7.89 10.37 -4.68
N ARG A 43 -8.39 9.64 -5.69
CA ARG A 43 -7.57 9.05 -6.76
C ARG A 43 -6.82 10.11 -7.58
N ASP A 44 -7.50 11.19 -7.96
CA ASP A 44 -6.86 12.30 -8.67
C ASP A 44 -5.73 12.93 -7.84
N SER A 45 -5.91 13.05 -6.53
CA SER A 45 -4.91 13.58 -5.61
C SER A 45 -3.72 12.64 -5.44
N PHE A 46 -3.97 11.33 -5.37
CA PHE A 46 -2.91 10.31 -5.39
C PHE A 46 -2.08 10.41 -6.67
N THR A 47 -2.70 10.41 -7.86
CA THR A 47 -1.98 10.53 -9.14
C THR A 47 -1.17 11.82 -9.22
N LYS A 48 -1.73 12.95 -8.75
CA LYS A 48 -1.00 14.23 -8.67
C LYS A 48 0.23 14.14 -7.76
N ALA A 49 0.11 13.48 -6.61
CA ALA A 49 1.22 13.32 -5.67
C ALA A 49 2.34 12.45 -6.25
N VAL A 50 1.98 11.36 -6.91
CA VAL A 50 2.93 10.48 -7.63
C VAL A 50 3.66 11.26 -8.72
N ASN A 51 2.92 11.96 -9.58
CA ASN A 51 3.50 12.75 -10.68
C ASN A 51 4.40 13.90 -10.18
N ALA A 52 4.09 14.46 -9.01
CA ALA A 52 4.90 15.49 -8.36
C ALA A 52 6.16 14.92 -7.66
N GLY A 53 6.31 13.59 -7.58
CA GLY A 53 7.45 12.95 -6.92
C GLY A 53 7.41 13.05 -5.40
N LEU A 54 6.22 13.10 -4.78
CA LEU A 54 6.11 13.01 -3.32
C LEU A 54 6.61 11.65 -2.83
N LYS A 55 7.14 11.61 -1.60
CA LYS A 55 7.39 10.35 -0.91
C LYS A 55 6.05 9.70 -0.58
N MET A 56 5.83 8.50 -1.08
CA MET A 56 4.61 7.73 -0.86
C MET A 56 4.88 6.61 0.14
N VAL A 57 3.97 6.38 1.07
CA VAL A 57 3.97 5.19 1.94
C VAL A 57 2.73 4.34 1.69
N PHE A 58 2.88 3.03 1.87
CA PHE A 58 1.79 2.09 1.72
C PHE A 58 0.80 2.25 2.87
N GLY A 59 -0.47 2.51 2.53
CA GLY A 59 -1.58 2.61 3.47
C GLY A 59 -2.70 1.68 3.04
N SER A 60 -3.16 0.82 3.93
CA SER A 60 -4.17 -0.18 3.60
C SER A 60 -5.53 0.12 4.23
N ASP A 61 -5.56 0.82 5.36
CA ASP A 61 -6.73 1.04 6.21
C ASP A 61 -7.53 -0.26 6.44
N ALA A 62 -6.78 -1.35 6.70
CA ALA A 62 -7.35 -2.66 6.88
C ALA A 62 -8.11 -2.75 8.20
N ALA A 63 -9.40 -3.08 8.05
CA ALA A 63 -10.49 -3.24 9.02
C ALA A 63 -11.81 -2.99 8.28
N ILE A 64 -11.76 -2.23 7.17
CA ILE A 64 -12.87 -1.98 6.24
C ILE A 64 -13.16 -3.19 5.34
N TYR A 65 -12.12 -3.94 4.97
CA TYR A 65 -12.18 -5.20 4.24
C TYR A 65 -11.50 -6.32 5.05
N PRO A 66 -11.69 -7.61 4.70
CA PRO A 66 -11.09 -8.72 5.43
C PRO A 66 -9.56 -8.63 5.54
N HIS A 67 -9.02 -8.81 6.75
CA HIS A 67 -7.57 -8.89 6.92
C HIS A 67 -6.98 -10.02 6.05
N GLY A 68 -5.80 -9.76 5.49
CA GLY A 68 -5.14 -10.63 4.51
C GLY A 68 -5.17 -10.05 3.09
N ASP A 69 -6.19 -9.25 2.77
CA ASP A 69 -6.33 -8.62 1.45
C ASP A 69 -5.49 -7.35 1.26
N ASN A 70 -4.62 -7.01 2.23
CA ASN A 70 -3.83 -5.78 2.26
C ASN A 70 -3.07 -5.55 0.94
N ALA A 71 -2.44 -6.62 0.41
CA ALA A 71 -1.61 -6.56 -0.78
C ALA A 71 -2.38 -6.16 -2.06
N LYS A 72 -3.72 -6.27 -2.07
CA LYS A 72 -4.55 -5.78 -3.19
C LYS A 72 -4.39 -4.28 -3.44
N GLN A 73 -3.95 -3.53 -2.43
CA GLN A 73 -3.62 -2.11 -2.57
C GLN A 73 -2.45 -1.86 -3.54
N PHE A 74 -1.45 -2.76 -3.64
CA PHE A 74 -0.29 -2.55 -4.52
C PHE A 74 -0.70 -2.38 -5.98
N SER A 75 -1.60 -3.22 -6.48
CA SER A 75 -2.08 -3.13 -7.86
C SER A 75 -2.84 -1.81 -8.13
N ARG A 76 -3.51 -1.24 -7.12
CA ARG A 76 -4.17 0.06 -7.23
C ARG A 76 -3.16 1.20 -7.27
N MET A 77 -2.13 1.15 -6.43
CA MET A 77 -1.04 2.13 -6.46
C MET A 77 -0.38 2.19 -7.83
N VAL A 78 -0.14 1.02 -8.46
CA VAL A 78 0.38 0.94 -9.83
C VAL A 78 -0.62 1.48 -10.85
N LYS A 79 -1.88 1.06 -10.77
CA LYS A 79 -2.97 1.53 -11.66
C LYS A 79 -3.11 3.05 -11.67
N PHE A 80 -2.88 3.72 -10.54
CA PHE A 80 -3.04 5.17 -10.41
C PHE A 80 -1.74 5.99 -10.56
N GLY A 81 -0.66 5.35 -11.03
CA GLY A 81 0.49 6.04 -11.61
C GLY A 81 1.86 5.67 -11.03
N MET A 82 1.94 4.85 -9.98
CA MET A 82 3.24 4.39 -9.47
C MET A 82 3.82 3.30 -10.38
N THR A 83 5.14 3.24 -10.48
CA THR A 83 5.79 2.03 -11.01
C THR A 83 5.71 0.89 -9.98
N PRO A 84 5.81 -0.39 -10.38
CA PRO A 84 5.90 -1.50 -9.44
C PRO A 84 7.01 -1.32 -8.40
N LEU A 85 8.17 -0.79 -8.80
CA LEU A 85 9.28 -0.51 -7.89
C LEU A 85 8.90 0.54 -6.84
N GLN A 86 8.28 1.66 -7.27
CA GLN A 86 7.82 2.70 -6.34
C GLN A 86 6.79 2.14 -5.35
N ALA A 87 5.87 1.28 -5.81
CA ALA A 87 4.87 0.66 -4.96
C ALA A 87 5.53 -0.22 -3.88
N ILE A 88 6.52 -1.06 -4.24
CA ILE A 88 7.30 -1.86 -3.28
C ILE A 88 8.07 -0.96 -2.30
N GLN A 89 8.73 0.08 -2.80
CA GLN A 89 9.47 1.05 -1.99
C GLN A 89 8.58 1.77 -0.97
N SER A 90 7.32 2.01 -1.33
CA SER A 90 6.33 2.60 -0.41
C SER A 90 6.02 1.75 0.81
N SER A 91 6.25 0.42 0.73
CA SER A 91 6.05 -0.54 1.82
C SER A 91 7.36 -1.01 2.47
N THR A 92 8.50 -0.49 2.03
CA THR A 92 9.83 -0.91 2.48
C THR A 92 10.63 0.31 2.91
N ILE A 93 11.49 0.85 2.04
CA ILE A 93 12.39 1.95 2.38
C ILE A 93 11.67 3.23 2.81
N ASN A 94 10.53 3.57 2.19
CA ASN A 94 9.81 4.79 2.54
C ASN A 94 9.08 4.66 3.88
N SER A 95 8.55 3.47 4.19
CA SER A 95 7.93 3.18 5.49
C SER A 95 8.96 3.21 6.61
N ALA A 96 10.14 2.62 6.38
CA ALA A 96 11.25 2.67 7.33
C ALA A 96 11.66 4.13 7.64
N ASP A 97 11.82 4.95 6.59
CA ASP A 97 12.14 6.39 6.71
C ASP A 97 11.04 7.15 7.47
N LEU A 98 9.77 6.98 7.10
CA LEU A 98 8.65 7.64 7.78
C LEU A 98 8.58 7.29 9.28
N LEU A 99 8.74 6.00 9.60
CA LEU A 99 8.66 5.51 10.98
C LEU A 99 9.95 5.76 11.77
N LYS A 100 10.99 6.32 11.14
CA LYS A 100 12.32 6.53 11.72
C LYS A 100 12.92 5.23 12.28
N LEU A 101 12.72 4.14 11.54
CA LEU A 101 13.26 2.85 11.87
C LEU A 101 14.58 2.65 11.12
N ASP A 102 15.63 2.43 11.89
CA ASP A 102 16.92 2.03 11.36
C ASP A 102 16.94 0.54 11.04
N ASN A 103 17.79 0.15 10.09
CA ASN A 103 18.12 -1.26 9.81
C ASN A 103 16.92 -2.15 9.37
N VAL A 104 15.85 -1.57 8.82
CA VAL A 104 14.72 -2.30 8.20
C VAL A 104 14.39 -1.78 6.80
N GLY A 105 13.56 -2.54 6.06
CA GLY A 105 13.09 -2.13 4.72
C GLY A 105 14.10 -2.29 3.59
N GLN A 106 15.29 -2.85 3.84
CA GLN A 106 16.30 -3.17 2.83
C GLN A 106 16.96 -4.52 3.12
N ILE A 107 17.29 -5.27 2.07
CA ILE A 107 18.15 -6.45 2.17
C ILE A 107 19.61 -5.96 2.07
N LYS A 108 20.23 -5.73 3.23
CA LYS A 108 21.60 -5.20 3.36
C LYS A 108 22.27 -5.78 4.60
N ALA A 109 23.59 -5.95 4.55
CA ALA A 109 24.35 -6.37 5.73
C ALA A 109 24.11 -5.41 6.92
N GLY A 110 23.84 -5.97 8.10
CA GLY A 110 23.49 -5.23 9.31
C GLY A 110 22.02 -4.86 9.45
N PHE A 111 21.15 -5.19 8.47
CA PHE A 111 19.70 -5.00 8.57
C PHE A 111 19.03 -6.23 9.18
N MET A 112 17.85 -6.02 9.77
CA MET A 112 17.01 -7.10 10.29
C MET A 112 16.66 -8.08 9.18
N ALA A 113 16.66 -9.37 9.52
CA ALA A 113 16.28 -10.45 8.62
C ALA A 113 14.74 -10.58 8.55
N ASP A 114 14.10 -9.52 8.05
CA ASP A 114 12.66 -9.42 7.76
C ASP A 114 12.48 -9.55 6.25
N ILE A 115 12.15 -10.76 5.79
CA ILE A 115 12.19 -11.13 4.38
C ILE A 115 10.90 -11.83 4.00
N ILE A 116 10.33 -11.48 2.86
CA ILE A 116 9.25 -12.25 2.22
C ILE A 116 9.75 -12.85 0.90
N ALA A 117 9.13 -13.94 0.45
CA ALA A 117 9.31 -14.44 -0.91
C ALA A 117 7.97 -14.71 -1.60
N VAL A 118 7.98 -14.51 -2.91
CA VAL A 118 6.86 -14.70 -3.84
C VAL A 118 7.37 -15.48 -5.05
N ASP A 119 6.46 -16.19 -5.74
CA ASP A 119 6.84 -17.09 -6.85
C ASP A 119 7.31 -16.35 -8.11
N GLU A 120 6.86 -15.10 -8.31
CA GLU A 120 7.14 -14.32 -9.51
C GLU A 120 7.89 -13.02 -9.21
N ASN A 121 8.44 -12.40 -10.26
CA ASN A 121 9.06 -11.09 -10.13
C ASN A 121 7.99 -9.98 -9.95
N PRO A 122 7.90 -9.33 -8.78
CA PRO A 122 6.86 -8.33 -8.52
C PRO A 122 7.06 -7.03 -9.32
N LEU A 123 8.24 -6.81 -9.92
CA LEU A 123 8.46 -5.70 -10.85
C LEU A 123 7.78 -5.91 -12.21
N LYS A 124 7.47 -7.17 -12.55
CA LYS A 124 6.74 -7.53 -13.78
C LYS A 124 5.27 -7.78 -13.52
N ASN A 125 4.94 -8.40 -12.39
CA ASN A 125 3.58 -8.69 -11.97
C ASN A 125 3.38 -8.32 -10.50
N ILE A 126 2.90 -7.12 -10.23
CA ILE A 126 2.78 -6.61 -8.85
C ILE A 126 1.78 -7.43 -8.00
N SER A 127 0.78 -8.04 -8.62
CA SER A 127 -0.25 -8.83 -7.92
C SER A 127 0.29 -10.11 -7.30
N THR A 128 1.51 -10.56 -7.67
CA THR A 128 2.16 -11.69 -6.99
C THR A 128 2.36 -11.45 -5.49
N LEU A 129 2.42 -10.18 -5.06
CA LEU A 129 2.50 -9.81 -3.63
C LEU A 129 1.24 -10.18 -2.84
N GLU A 130 0.13 -10.51 -3.50
CA GLU A 130 -1.07 -11.07 -2.87
C GLU A 130 -0.91 -12.56 -2.50
N GLN A 131 0.18 -13.21 -2.93
CA GLN A 131 0.45 -14.64 -2.75
C GLN A 131 1.88 -14.88 -2.21
N VAL A 132 2.14 -14.34 -1.02
CA VAL A 132 3.42 -14.58 -0.31
C VAL A 132 3.54 -16.05 0.06
N ARG A 133 4.69 -16.66 -0.24
CA ARG A 133 4.98 -18.09 0.00
C ARG A 133 5.89 -18.33 1.20
N PHE A 134 6.60 -17.29 1.62
CA PHE A 134 7.60 -17.36 2.66
C PHE A 134 7.60 -16.06 3.44
N VAL A 135 7.64 -16.18 4.76
CA VAL A 135 7.81 -15.06 5.67
C VAL A 135 8.91 -15.40 6.66
N MET A 136 9.91 -14.52 6.76
CA MET A 136 10.91 -14.50 7.81
C MET A 136 10.78 -13.21 8.58
N LYS A 137 10.81 -13.30 9.90
CA LYS A 137 10.85 -12.16 10.81
C LYS A 137 11.98 -12.35 11.80
N GLU A 138 12.87 -11.36 11.90
CA GLU A 138 14.03 -11.35 12.79
C GLU A 138 14.87 -12.65 12.68
N GLY A 139 14.96 -13.21 11.47
CA GLY A 139 15.71 -14.45 11.20
C GLY A 139 14.93 -15.75 11.44
N ASN A 140 13.70 -15.70 11.94
CA ASN A 140 12.85 -16.86 12.17
C ASN A 140 11.83 -17.02 11.04
N VAL A 141 11.66 -18.24 10.54
CA VAL A 141 10.74 -18.57 9.43
C VAL A 141 9.36 -18.95 9.96
N PHE A 142 8.30 -18.44 9.33
CA PHE A 142 6.88 -18.64 9.66
C PHE A 142 6.09 -19.19 8.47
#